data_AF-A0A3E0KHN0-F1
#
_entry.id   AF-A0A3E0KHN0-F1
#
_cell.length_a   1.000
_cell.length_b   1.000
_cell.length_c   1.000
_cell.angle_alpha   90.00
_cell.angle_beta   90.00
_cell.angle_gamma   90.00
#
_symmetry.space_group_name_H-M   'P 1'
#
loop_
_entity.id
_entity.type
_entity.pdbx_description
1 polymer ?
#
loop_
_entity_poly.entity_id
_entity_poly.type
_entity_poly.pdbx_seq_one_letter_code
_entity_poly.pdbx_strand_id
1 'polypeptide(L)'
;MRPTFFGLDIARRALQAQMRALDVVGHNIANANTPGYSRQVAIFATTPPYPAPMLNSMIQAGQVGTGVQIEAIRRLRDQFVEMQLRNETESLGRWNARYEALKQVELFLAEPSDYGLRDALDQFWQSLQDLHQQPESDAARAVVRERALLLAASFQHVHKQLTDLRLDLNRLVELEVQKVNTLIERLANINAQIHRVHLSGHDPNDLLDQRDQLILELAEIVDISVLERDNRTVQISINGFSIVDGEQWIALQAVKDPSDNMLYVHWSVTGQKLNITNGRLAGVLEARDQLVKGYL
;
A
#
# COMPACT_ATOMS: atom_id res chain seq x y z
N MET A 1 -4.70 50.42 -33.97
CA MET A 1 -5.84 51.15 -33.38
C MET A 1 -6.31 50.33 -32.18
N ARG A 2 -6.36 50.91 -30.97
CA ARG A 2 -6.85 50.17 -29.78
C ARG A 2 -8.29 49.69 -30.04
N PRO A 3 -8.65 48.42 -29.75
CA PRO A 3 -10.02 47.96 -29.89
C PRO A 3 -10.98 48.82 -29.07
N THR A 4 -12.15 49.13 -29.62
CA THR A 4 -13.14 50.04 -29.01
C THR A 4 -13.64 49.57 -27.64
N PHE A 5 -13.51 48.27 -27.33
CA PHE A 5 -13.95 47.65 -26.07
C PHE A 5 -12.80 47.09 -25.21
N PHE A 6 -11.57 47.55 -25.43
CA PHE A 6 -10.37 47.01 -24.78
C PHE A 6 -10.46 46.89 -23.24
N GLY A 7 -11.02 47.89 -22.55
CA GLY A 7 -11.22 47.84 -21.09
C GLY A 7 -12.28 46.83 -20.64
N LEU A 8 -13.35 46.67 -21.41
CA LEU A 8 -14.40 45.68 -21.13
C LEU A 8 -13.90 44.25 -21.35
N ASP A 9 -13.06 44.03 -22.35
CA ASP A 9 -12.42 42.73 -22.58
C ASP A 9 -11.47 42.33 -21.44
N ILE A 10 -10.72 43.29 -20.89
CA ILE A 10 -9.88 43.06 -19.70
C ILE A 10 -10.75 42.68 -18.50
N ALA A 11 -11.82 43.44 -18.24
CA ALA A 11 -12.75 43.15 -17.14
C ALA A 11 -13.41 41.77 -17.30
N ARG A 12 -13.85 41.41 -18.51
CA ARG A 12 -14.42 40.09 -18.81
C ARG A 12 -13.43 38.96 -18.53
N ARG A 13 -12.18 39.08 -19.00
CA ARG A 13 -11.12 38.07 -18.77
C ARG A 13 -10.80 37.92 -17.29
N ALA A 14 -10.72 39.04 -16.56
CA ALA A 14 -10.51 39.03 -15.12
C ALA A 14 -11.63 38.30 -14.38
N LEU A 15 -12.90 38.61 -14.68
CA LEU A 15 -14.04 37.91 -14.08
C LEU A 15 -14.05 36.41 -14.40
N GLN A 16 -13.80 36.02 -15.65
CA GLN A 16 -13.75 34.61 -16.05
C GLN A 16 -12.61 33.85 -15.34
N ALA A 17 -11.43 34.45 -15.25
CA ALA A 17 -10.30 33.84 -14.55
C ALA A 17 -10.58 33.68 -13.05
N GLN A 18 -11.19 34.69 -12.41
CA GLN A 18 -11.53 34.60 -10.99
C GLN A 18 -12.67 33.62 -10.71
N MET A 19 -13.70 33.54 -11.56
CA MET A 19 -14.76 32.53 -11.45
C MET A 19 -14.17 31.11 -11.49
N ARG A 20 -13.30 30.82 -12.44
CA ARG A 20 -12.62 29.51 -12.51
C ARG A 20 -11.76 29.23 -11.27
N ALA A 21 -11.09 30.25 -10.70
CA ALA A 21 -10.35 30.07 -9.47
C ALA A 21 -11.28 29.77 -8.28
N LEU A 22 -12.47 30.38 -8.23
CA LEU A 22 -13.51 30.02 -7.25
C LEU A 22 -14.03 28.60 -7.47
N ASP A 23 -14.16 28.13 -8.71
CA ASP A 23 -14.53 26.73 -8.99
C ASP A 23 -13.46 25.77 -8.43
N VAL A 24 -12.17 26.09 -8.58
CA VAL A 24 -11.06 25.32 -7.97
C VAL A 24 -11.16 25.34 -6.44
N VAL A 25 -11.49 26.47 -5.83
CA VAL A 25 -11.73 26.54 -4.38
C VAL A 25 -12.92 25.67 -3.97
N GLY A 26 -14.04 25.73 -4.71
CA GLY A 26 -15.21 24.89 -4.47
C GLY A 26 -14.88 23.40 -4.58
N HIS A 27 -14.10 23.02 -5.59
CA HIS A 27 -13.64 21.65 -5.78
C HIS A 27 -12.73 21.16 -4.65
N ASN A 28 -11.82 22.02 -4.15
CA ASN A 28 -11.01 21.71 -2.98
C ASN A 28 -11.86 21.52 -1.71
N ILE A 29 -12.85 22.39 -1.48
CA ILE A 29 -13.72 22.28 -0.31
C ILE A 29 -14.56 21.00 -0.38
N ALA A 30 -15.10 20.68 -1.55
CA ALA A 30 -15.89 19.46 -1.75
C ALA A 30 -15.08 18.19 -1.51
N ASN A 31 -13.78 18.20 -1.80
CA ASN A 31 -12.89 17.04 -1.68
C ASN A 31 -11.95 17.11 -0.47
N ALA A 32 -12.17 18.04 0.46
CA ALA A 32 -11.29 18.23 1.62
C ALA A 32 -11.15 16.98 2.50
N ASN A 33 -12.18 16.12 2.51
CA ASN A 33 -12.21 14.86 3.26
C ASN A 33 -12.04 13.61 2.38
N THR A 34 -11.76 13.77 1.08
CA THR A 34 -11.54 12.63 0.17
C THR A 34 -10.10 12.12 0.36
N PRO A 35 -9.90 10.85 0.77
CA PRO A 35 -8.56 10.28 0.91
C PRO A 35 -7.76 10.36 -0.40
N GLY A 36 -6.48 10.71 -0.31
CA GLY A 36 -5.59 10.84 -1.47
C GLY A 36 -5.77 12.12 -2.28
N TYR A 37 -6.74 12.97 -1.97
CA TYR A 37 -6.94 14.25 -2.66
C TYR A 37 -5.81 15.24 -2.33
N SER A 38 -5.27 15.89 -3.35
CA SER A 38 -4.31 16.99 -3.18
C SER A 38 -4.93 18.34 -3.51
N ARG A 39 -4.59 19.34 -2.69
CA ARG A 39 -5.09 20.71 -2.91
C ARG A 39 -4.61 21.23 -4.27
N GLN A 40 -5.55 21.74 -5.06
CA GLN A 40 -5.26 22.34 -6.36
C GLN A 40 -5.25 23.87 -6.28
N VAL A 41 -4.36 24.51 -7.04
CA VAL A 41 -4.21 25.98 -7.13
C VAL A 41 -4.25 26.42 -8.58
N ALA A 42 -5.09 27.43 -8.85
CA ALA A 42 -5.11 28.12 -10.13
C ALA A 42 -3.92 29.08 -10.24
N ILE A 43 -3.05 28.87 -11.22
CA ILE A 43 -1.92 29.72 -11.55
C ILE A 43 -2.36 30.76 -12.58
N PHE A 44 -2.25 32.03 -12.21
CA PHE A 44 -2.61 33.14 -13.08
C PHE A 44 -1.41 33.59 -13.91
N ALA A 45 -1.63 33.89 -15.19
CA ALA A 45 -0.66 34.53 -16.06
C ALA A 45 -1.29 35.72 -16.80
N THR A 46 -0.47 36.74 -17.05
CA THR A 46 -0.88 37.88 -17.89
C THR A 46 -1.07 37.43 -19.33
N THR A 47 -2.15 37.87 -19.98
CA THR A 47 -2.34 37.57 -21.41
C THR A 47 -1.37 38.41 -22.27
N PRO A 48 -0.99 37.93 -23.47
CA PRO A 48 -0.02 38.63 -24.32
C PRO A 48 -0.38 40.11 -24.54
N PRO A 49 0.57 41.04 -24.37
CA PRO A 49 0.28 42.47 -24.40
C PRO A 49 0.00 42.96 -25.84
N TYR A 50 -0.71 44.08 -25.96
CA TYR A 50 -1.07 44.71 -27.23
C TYR A 50 -0.28 46.02 -27.46
N PRO A 51 0.21 46.32 -28.68
CA PRO A 51 0.19 45.46 -29.86
C PRO A 51 1.19 44.31 -29.74
N ALA A 52 0.91 43.20 -30.44
CA ALA A 52 1.86 42.09 -30.53
C ALA A 52 3.20 42.60 -31.10
N PRO A 53 4.36 42.02 -30.70
CA PRO A 53 5.65 42.41 -31.24
C PRO A 53 5.66 42.22 -32.77
N MET A 54 5.98 43.28 -33.54
CA MET A 54 6.10 43.19 -35.00
C MET A 54 7.38 43.89 -35.46
N LEU A 55 8.09 43.28 -36.43
CA LEU A 55 9.40 43.72 -36.95
C LEU A 55 9.39 45.16 -37.50
N ASN A 56 8.22 45.65 -37.96
CA ASN A 56 8.01 46.99 -38.52
C ASN A 56 6.95 47.80 -37.73
N SER A 57 6.83 47.57 -36.43
CA SER A 57 5.89 48.35 -35.61
C SER A 57 6.38 49.78 -35.40
N MET A 58 5.49 50.76 -35.60
CA MET A 58 5.76 52.16 -35.30
C MET A 58 6.12 52.31 -33.81
N ILE A 59 7.15 53.09 -33.48
CA ILE A 59 7.56 53.41 -32.11
C ILE A 59 6.38 54.09 -31.39
N GLN A 60 5.58 53.31 -30.66
CA GLN A 60 4.55 53.78 -29.73
C GLN A 60 5.11 53.74 -28.30
N ALA A 61 4.39 54.35 -27.36
CA ALA A 61 4.75 54.48 -25.93
C ALA A 61 4.81 53.15 -25.14
N GLY A 62 5.08 52.01 -25.78
CA GLY A 62 5.16 50.68 -25.18
C GLY A 62 3.92 49.79 -25.43
N GLN A 63 3.98 48.55 -24.94
CA GLN A 63 2.87 47.61 -25.00
C GLN A 63 1.93 47.78 -23.80
N VAL A 64 0.66 47.46 -23.99
CA VAL A 64 -0.41 47.55 -22.98
C VAL A 64 -0.85 46.14 -22.61
N GLY A 65 -0.95 45.84 -21.32
CA GLY A 65 -1.46 44.55 -20.83
C GLY A 65 -2.90 44.29 -21.28
N THR A 66 -3.22 43.04 -21.62
CA THR A 66 -4.54 42.64 -22.15
C THR A 66 -5.39 41.86 -21.13
N GLY A 67 -4.98 41.88 -19.85
CA GLY A 67 -5.65 41.22 -18.74
C GLY A 67 -4.92 39.97 -18.26
N VAL A 68 -5.69 39.03 -17.70
CA VAL A 68 -5.20 37.82 -17.03
C VAL A 68 -5.96 36.59 -17.53
N GLN A 69 -5.31 35.43 -17.48
CA GLN A 69 -5.91 34.13 -17.70
C GLN A 69 -5.37 33.13 -16.67
N ILE A 70 -6.05 31.99 -16.51
CA ILE A 70 -5.48 30.85 -15.79
C ILE A 70 -4.55 30.13 -16.77
N GLU A 71 -3.28 30.03 -16.41
CA GLU A 71 -2.25 29.30 -17.16
C GLU A 71 -2.35 27.80 -16.89
N ALA A 72 -2.49 27.41 -15.62
CA ALA A 72 -2.55 26.02 -15.20
C ALA A 72 -3.33 25.88 -13.90
N ILE A 73 -3.87 24.69 -13.65
CA ILE A 73 -4.33 24.28 -12.32
C ILE A 73 -3.35 23.22 -11.85
N ARG A 74 -2.60 23.50 -10.78
CA ARG A 74 -1.54 22.63 -10.29
C ARG A 74 -1.90 22.05 -8.92
N ARG A 75 -1.53 20.79 -8.70
CA ARG A 75 -1.57 20.14 -7.39
C ARG A 75 -0.46 20.69 -6.49
N LEU A 76 -0.75 20.92 -5.22
CA LEU A 76 0.25 21.21 -4.19
C LEU A 76 0.67 19.90 -3.55
N ARG A 77 1.94 19.55 -3.72
CA ARG A 77 2.53 18.30 -3.22
C ARG A 77 3.96 18.52 -2.79
N ASP A 78 4.39 17.69 -1.86
CA ASP A 78 5.79 17.58 -1.46
C ASP A 78 6.25 16.15 -1.74
N GLN A 79 7.07 16.01 -2.80
CA GLN A 79 7.57 14.70 -3.25
C GLN A 79 8.42 14.00 -2.20
N PHE A 80 9.09 14.75 -1.32
CA PHE A 80 9.91 14.20 -0.25
C PHE A 80 9.03 13.59 0.85
N VAL A 81 7.99 14.31 1.28
CA VAL A 81 7.03 13.82 2.27
C VAL A 81 6.33 12.55 1.76
N GLU A 82 5.99 12.49 0.48
CA GLU A 82 5.34 11.32 -0.10
C GLU A 82 6.26 10.12 -0.22
N MET A 83 7.54 10.35 -0.52
CA MET A 83 8.54 9.29 -0.48
C MET A 83 8.66 8.72 0.93
N GLN A 84 8.75 9.59 1.95
CA GLN A 84 8.75 9.15 3.35
C GLN A 84 7.48 8.39 3.71
N LEU A 85 6.31 8.90 3.32
CA LEU A 85 5.03 8.27 3.60
C LEU A 85 4.96 6.84 3.02
N ARG A 86 5.43 6.62 1.80
CA ARG A 86 5.49 5.29 1.19
C ARG A 86 6.39 4.34 1.97
N ASN A 87 7.62 4.77 2.31
CA ASN A 87 8.57 3.96 3.06
C ASN A 87 8.06 3.57 4.46
N GLU A 88 7.39 4.51 5.15
CA GLU A 88 6.77 4.23 6.46
C GLU A 88 5.55 3.32 6.33
N THR A 89 4.80 3.44 5.23
CA THR A 89 3.64 2.59 4.94
C THR A 89 4.04 1.14 4.64
N GLU A 90 5.15 0.94 3.92
CA GLU A 90 5.76 -0.39 3.73
C GLU A 90 6.14 -1.01 5.08
N SER A 91 6.82 -0.24 5.92
CA SER A 91 7.27 -0.69 7.24
C SER A 91 6.08 -1.01 8.15
N LEU A 92 5.06 -0.15 8.15
CA LEU A 92 3.80 -0.36 8.87
C LEU A 92 3.10 -1.65 8.41
N GLY A 93 3.03 -1.89 7.10
CA GLY A 93 2.44 -3.10 6.53
C GLY A 93 3.13 -4.38 7.04
N ARG A 94 4.47 -4.38 7.07
CA ARG A 94 5.27 -5.49 7.61
C ARG A 94 5.00 -5.74 9.10
N TRP A 95 5.04 -4.68 9.91
CA TRP A 95 4.85 -4.81 11.37
C TRP A 95 3.42 -5.21 11.73
N ASN A 96 2.41 -4.67 11.04
CA ASN A 96 1.02 -5.05 11.25
C ASN A 96 0.79 -6.53 10.96
N ALA A 97 1.33 -7.07 9.85
CA ALA A 97 1.20 -8.49 9.55
C ALA A 97 1.82 -9.39 10.64
N ARG A 98 2.99 -9.01 11.15
CA ARG A 98 3.65 -9.73 12.25
C ARG A 98 2.85 -9.64 13.55
N TYR A 99 2.35 -8.46 13.87
CA TYR A 99 1.53 -8.22 15.06
C TYR A 99 0.26 -9.07 15.02
N GLU A 100 -0.49 -9.07 13.92
CA GLU A 100 -1.71 -9.87 13.79
C GLU A 100 -1.44 -11.37 13.94
N ALA A 101 -0.34 -11.88 13.36
CA ALA A 101 0.04 -13.28 13.53
C ALA A 101 0.41 -13.62 14.99
N LEU A 102 1.24 -12.78 15.63
CA LEU A 102 1.66 -13.01 17.02
C LEU A 102 0.49 -12.89 18.00
N LYS A 103 -0.48 -12.02 17.73
CA LYS A 103 -1.70 -11.90 18.50
C LYS A 103 -2.54 -13.19 18.47
N GLN A 104 -2.57 -13.90 17.34
CA GLN A 104 -3.21 -15.21 17.26
C GLN A 104 -2.43 -16.26 18.06
N VAL A 105 -1.09 -16.25 17.96
CA VAL A 105 -0.24 -17.14 18.77
C VAL A 105 -0.46 -16.91 20.27
N GLU A 106 -0.52 -15.65 20.71
CA GLU A 106 -0.81 -15.28 22.09
C GLU A 106 -2.16 -15.84 22.55
N LEU A 107 -3.19 -15.76 21.71
CA LEU A 107 -4.52 -16.30 22.00
C LEU A 107 -4.53 -17.84 22.12
N PHE A 108 -3.73 -18.55 21.32
CA PHE A 108 -3.66 -20.01 21.36
C PHE A 108 -2.90 -20.54 22.57
N LEU A 109 -1.87 -19.81 22.99
CA LEU A 109 -1.15 -20.15 24.22
C LEU A 109 -1.98 -19.76 25.43
N ALA A 110 -2.52 -18.54 25.49
CA ALA A 110 -3.35 -18.01 26.57
C ALA A 110 -2.85 -18.39 27.98
N GLU A 111 -1.52 -18.34 28.17
CA GLU A 111 -0.86 -18.66 29.43
C GLU A 111 -0.37 -17.39 30.15
N PRO A 112 -0.47 -17.32 31.49
CA PRO A 112 -0.98 -18.36 32.40
C PRO A 112 -2.52 -18.47 32.42
N SER A 113 -3.07 -19.69 32.48
CA SER A 113 -4.50 -19.94 32.75
C SER A 113 -4.77 -21.21 33.56
N ASP A 114 -5.97 -21.30 34.15
CA ASP A 114 -6.42 -22.45 34.97
C ASP A 114 -6.72 -23.72 34.13
N TYR A 115 -6.66 -23.62 32.81
CA TYR A 115 -6.92 -24.73 31.87
C TYR A 115 -5.82 -24.87 30.82
N GLY A 116 -4.68 -24.24 31.07
CA GLY A 116 -3.56 -24.16 30.15
C GLY A 116 -2.70 -25.43 30.14
N LEU A 117 -1.71 -25.42 29.25
CA LEU A 117 -0.68 -26.42 29.12
C LEU A 117 0.20 -26.50 30.40
N ARG A 118 0.41 -25.38 31.08
CA ARG A 118 1.09 -25.33 32.39
C ARG A 118 0.30 -26.10 33.45
N ASP A 119 -1.00 -25.84 33.58
CA ASP A 119 -1.85 -26.54 34.54
C ASP A 119 -1.91 -28.05 34.23
N ALA A 120 -2.02 -28.43 32.96
CA ALA A 120 -1.95 -29.83 32.55
C ALA A 120 -0.61 -30.51 32.94
N LEU A 121 0.52 -29.80 32.83
CA LEU A 121 1.83 -30.27 33.26
C LEU A 121 1.90 -30.42 34.78
N ASP A 122 1.43 -29.41 35.53
CA ASP A 122 1.44 -29.40 36.98
C ASP A 122 0.58 -30.56 37.53
N GLN A 123 -0.60 -30.79 36.96
CA GLN A 123 -1.48 -31.91 37.32
C GLN A 123 -0.90 -33.28 36.98
N PHE A 124 -0.20 -33.41 35.85
CA PHE A 124 0.51 -34.64 35.51
C PHE A 124 1.63 -34.92 36.51
N TRP A 125 2.44 -33.91 36.86
CA TRP A 125 3.51 -34.06 37.84
C TRP A 125 2.98 -34.43 39.23
N GLN A 126 1.89 -33.80 39.65
CA GLN A 126 1.21 -34.13 40.90
C GLN A 126 0.74 -35.59 40.91
N SER A 127 0.16 -36.07 39.80
CA SER A 127 -0.29 -37.46 39.71
C SER A 127 0.86 -38.48 39.85
N LEU A 128 2.06 -38.15 39.35
CA LEU A 128 3.25 -38.99 39.52
C LEU A 128 3.72 -39.00 40.98
N GLN A 129 3.65 -37.86 41.66
CA GLN A 129 3.98 -37.76 43.09
C GLN A 129 3.02 -38.57 43.96
N ASP A 130 1.74 -38.59 43.62
CA ASP A 130 0.73 -39.39 44.32
C ASP A 130 0.94 -40.89 44.08
N LEU A 131 1.25 -41.28 42.83
CA LEU A 131 1.60 -42.67 42.50
C LEU A 131 2.86 -43.14 43.23
N HIS A 132 3.86 -42.28 43.39
CA HIS A 132 5.09 -42.62 44.12
C HIS A 132 4.80 -42.98 45.60
N GLN A 133 3.82 -42.32 46.22
CA GLN A 133 3.42 -42.61 47.60
C GLN A 133 2.64 -43.93 47.74
N GLN A 134 1.98 -44.39 46.66
CA GLN A 134 1.11 -45.58 46.65
C GLN A 134 1.25 -46.39 45.34
N PRO A 135 2.41 -47.01 45.08
CA PRO A 135 2.71 -47.61 43.77
C PRO A 135 1.86 -48.85 43.45
N GLU A 136 1.32 -49.54 44.45
CA GLU A 136 0.42 -50.70 44.32
C GLU A 136 -1.04 -50.32 44.04
N SER A 137 -1.40 -49.03 44.13
CA SER A 137 -2.78 -48.57 43.92
C SER A 137 -3.13 -48.50 42.44
N ASP A 138 -4.03 -49.38 41.99
CA ASP A 138 -4.57 -49.35 40.63
C ASP A 138 -5.29 -48.03 40.31
N ALA A 139 -5.92 -47.42 41.31
CA ALA A 139 -6.57 -46.11 41.17
C ALA A 139 -5.54 -45.01 40.88
N ALA A 140 -4.41 -44.97 41.60
CA ALA A 140 -3.35 -43.99 41.37
C ALA A 140 -2.72 -44.17 39.98
N ARG A 141 -2.50 -45.41 39.53
CA ARG A 141 -2.02 -45.72 38.18
C ARG A 141 -2.98 -45.25 37.09
N ALA A 142 -4.29 -45.43 37.31
CA ALA A 142 -5.30 -44.95 36.38
C ALA A 142 -5.31 -43.42 36.28
N VAL A 143 -5.19 -42.70 37.41
CA VAL A 143 -5.13 -41.22 37.42
C VAL A 143 -3.93 -40.71 36.62
N VAL A 144 -2.73 -41.28 36.81
CA VAL A 144 -1.54 -40.90 36.03
C VAL A 144 -1.77 -41.07 34.53
N ARG A 145 -2.37 -42.19 34.12
CA ARG A 145 -2.69 -42.44 32.71
C ARG A 145 -3.63 -41.37 32.15
N GLU A 146 -4.72 -41.05 32.86
CA GLU A 146 -5.67 -40.03 32.40
C GLU A 146 -5.03 -38.64 32.34
N ARG A 147 -4.19 -38.26 33.31
CA ARG A 147 -3.45 -36.98 33.27
C ARG A 147 -2.45 -36.93 32.13
N ALA A 148 -1.76 -38.03 31.84
CA ALA A 148 -0.86 -38.12 30.68
C ALA A 148 -1.62 -37.95 29.35
N LEU A 149 -2.80 -38.57 29.22
CA LEU A 149 -3.65 -38.43 28.04
C LEU A 149 -4.15 -36.99 27.85
N LEU A 150 -4.58 -36.33 28.93
CA LEU A 150 -4.98 -34.93 28.90
C LEU A 150 -3.82 -34.02 28.49
N LEU A 151 -2.63 -34.22 29.07
CA LEU A 151 -1.44 -33.45 28.70
C LEU A 151 -1.08 -33.62 27.21
N ALA A 152 -1.07 -34.86 26.71
CA ALA A 152 -0.81 -35.14 25.31
C ALA A 152 -1.85 -34.48 24.39
N ALA A 153 -3.13 -34.51 24.78
CA ALA A 153 -4.21 -33.85 24.05
C ALA A 153 -4.05 -32.32 24.01
N SER A 154 -3.63 -31.69 25.12
CA SER A 154 -3.36 -30.25 25.18
C SER A 154 -2.22 -29.85 24.25
N PHE A 155 -1.09 -30.57 24.26
CA PHE A 155 0.01 -30.34 23.30
C PHE A 155 -0.46 -30.47 21.86
N GLN A 156 -1.21 -31.53 21.55
CA GLN A 156 -1.73 -31.77 20.20
C GLN A 156 -2.70 -30.67 19.75
N HIS A 157 -3.49 -30.11 20.67
CA HIS A 157 -4.41 -29.01 20.39
C HIS A 157 -3.67 -27.74 20.00
N VAL A 158 -2.71 -27.30 20.80
CA VAL A 158 -1.90 -26.11 20.53
C VAL A 158 -1.09 -26.27 19.24
N HIS A 159 -0.45 -27.44 19.05
CA HIS A 159 0.28 -27.74 17.82
C HIS A 159 -0.61 -27.67 16.57
N LYS A 160 -1.84 -28.17 16.68
CA LYS A 160 -2.82 -28.08 15.58
C LYS A 160 -3.20 -26.63 15.29
N GLN A 161 -3.51 -25.82 16.30
CA GLN A 161 -3.86 -24.41 16.10
C GLN A 161 -2.73 -23.61 15.44
N LEU A 162 -1.48 -23.83 15.86
CA LEU A 162 -0.31 -23.20 15.25
C LEU A 162 -0.09 -23.68 13.79
N THR A 163 -0.33 -24.97 13.52
CA THR A 163 -0.25 -25.52 12.17
C THR A 163 -1.32 -24.93 11.26
N ASP A 164 -2.55 -24.82 11.75
CA ASP A 164 -3.67 -24.23 11.02
C ASP A 164 -3.40 -22.74 10.73
N LEU A 165 -2.90 -21.97 11.71
CA LEU A 165 -2.48 -20.58 11.51
C LEU A 165 -1.37 -20.46 10.45
N ARG A 166 -0.38 -21.36 10.48
CA ARG A 166 0.69 -21.37 9.47
C ARG A 166 0.12 -21.61 8.06
N LEU A 167 -0.88 -22.48 7.93
CA LEU A 167 -1.57 -22.73 6.66
C LEU A 167 -2.45 -21.55 6.22
N ASP A 168 -3.06 -20.84 7.16
CA ASP A 168 -3.85 -19.64 6.86
C ASP A 168 -2.96 -18.48 6.41
N LEU A 169 -1.81 -18.26 7.07
CA LEU A 169 -0.79 -17.31 6.59
C LEU A 169 -0.27 -17.72 5.21
N ASN A 170 -0.15 -19.01 4.93
CA ASN A 170 0.23 -19.49 3.61
C ASN A 170 -0.79 -19.11 2.52
N ARG A 171 -2.10 -19.24 2.80
CA ARG A 171 -3.17 -18.79 1.90
C ARG A 171 -3.17 -17.27 1.75
N LEU A 172 -2.87 -16.54 2.83
CA LEU A 172 -2.79 -15.09 2.80
C LEU A 172 -1.71 -14.58 1.83
N VAL A 173 -0.57 -15.28 1.69
CA VAL A 173 0.45 -14.95 0.68
C VAL A 173 -0.14 -14.93 -0.74
N GLU A 174 -0.98 -15.91 -1.09
CA GLU A 174 -1.63 -15.96 -2.40
C GLU A 174 -2.59 -14.78 -2.61
N LEU A 175 -3.39 -14.45 -1.60
CA LEU A 175 -4.32 -13.33 -1.65
C LEU A 175 -3.60 -11.98 -1.79
N GLU A 176 -2.50 -11.78 -1.06
CA GLU A 176 -1.69 -10.57 -1.18
C GLU A 176 -1.03 -10.47 -2.56
N VAL A 177 -0.54 -11.57 -3.13
CA VAL A 177 -0.02 -11.61 -4.51
C VAL A 177 -1.11 -11.24 -5.54
N GLN A 178 -2.34 -11.75 -5.38
CA GLN A 178 -3.48 -11.37 -6.23
C GLN A 178 -3.83 -9.88 -6.10
N LYS A 179 -3.78 -9.35 -4.86
CA LYS A 179 -3.99 -7.92 -4.60
C LYS A 179 -2.93 -7.05 -5.28
N VAL A 180 -1.65 -7.44 -5.18
CA VAL A 180 -0.56 -6.77 -5.91
C VAL A 180 -0.83 -6.77 -7.41
N ASN A 181 -1.17 -7.92 -8.00
CA ASN A 181 -1.46 -8.03 -9.43
C ASN A 181 -2.62 -7.12 -9.87
N THR A 182 -3.67 -7.03 -9.05
CA THR A 182 -4.80 -6.13 -9.31
C THR A 182 -4.37 -4.65 -9.26
N LEU A 183 -3.53 -4.28 -8.29
CA LEU A 183 -3.04 -2.89 -8.15
C LEU A 183 -2.13 -2.49 -9.30
N ILE A 184 -1.20 -3.35 -9.72
CA ILE A 184 -0.27 -3.04 -10.83
C ILE A 184 -1.00 -2.94 -12.17
N GLU A 185 -2.03 -3.75 -12.40
CA GLU A 185 -2.88 -3.64 -13.58
C GLU A 185 -3.65 -2.31 -13.59
N ARG A 186 -4.23 -1.91 -12.44
CA ARG A 186 -4.90 -0.61 -12.31
C ARG A 186 -3.93 0.56 -12.51
N LEU A 187 -2.70 0.46 -11.98
CA LEU A 187 -1.65 1.47 -12.16
C LEU A 187 -1.26 1.61 -13.63
N ALA A 188 -1.09 0.51 -14.36
CA ALA A 188 -0.82 0.54 -15.79
C ALA A 188 -1.97 1.22 -16.58
N ASN A 189 -3.21 0.92 -16.23
CA ASN A 189 -4.39 1.57 -16.83
C ASN A 189 -4.47 3.07 -16.51
N ILE A 190 -4.14 3.49 -15.29
CA ILE A 190 -4.09 4.90 -14.89
C ILE A 190 -2.95 5.63 -15.61
N ASN A 191 -1.78 5.01 -15.74
CA ASN A 191 -0.68 5.53 -16.55
C ASN A 191 -1.11 5.79 -18.00
N ALA A 192 -1.82 4.84 -18.62
CA ALA A 192 -2.36 4.99 -19.98
C ALA A 192 -3.31 6.19 -20.12
N GLN A 193 -4.16 6.42 -19.11
CA GLN A 193 -5.09 7.55 -19.10
C GLN A 193 -4.37 8.88 -18.89
N ILE A 194 -3.43 8.93 -17.94
CA ILE A 194 -2.59 10.11 -17.68
C ILE A 194 -1.83 10.50 -18.94
N HIS A 195 -1.23 9.52 -19.62
CA HIS A 195 -0.47 9.76 -20.84
C HIS A 195 -1.35 10.36 -21.94
N ARG A 196 -2.56 9.83 -22.16
CA ARG A 196 -3.51 10.35 -23.15
C ARG A 196 -3.96 11.78 -22.88
N VAL A 197 -4.25 12.13 -21.62
CA VAL A 197 -4.65 13.50 -21.26
C VAL A 197 -3.47 14.46 -21.40
N HIS A 198 -2.28 14.02 -20.99
CA HIS A 198 -1.05 14.83 -21.10
C HIS A 198 -0.69 15.13 -22.56
N LEU A 199 -0.80 14.15 -23.47
CA LEU A 199 -0.62 14.36 -24.91
C LEU A 199 -1.62 15.37 -25.51
N SER A 200 -2.79 15.52 -24.89
CA SER A 200 -3.79 16.50 -25.29
C SER A 200 -3.51 17.91 -24.74
N GLY A 201 -2.35 18.12 -24.10
CA GLY A 201 -1.92 19.41 -23.53
C GLY A 201 -2.59 19.77 -22.21
N HIS A 202 -3.28 18.83 -21.55
CA HIS A 202 -3.97 19.05 -20.29
C HIS A 202 -3.28 18.31 -19.14
N ASP A 203 -3.41 18.81 -17.91
CA ASP A 203 -2.87 18.18 -16.71
C ASP A 203 -3.96 17.37 -15.98
N PRO A 204 -3.85 16.02 -15.90
CA PRO A 204 -4.88 15.17 -15.33
C PRO A 204 -4.78 15.06 -13.81
N ASN A 205 -5.02 16.15 -13.08
CA ASN A 205 -4.79 16.21 -11.63
C ASN A 205 -5.46 15.07 -10.84
N ASP A 206 -6.72 14.78 -11.12
CA ASP A 206 -7.48 13.76 -10.38
C ASP A 206 -6.99 12.34 -10.69
N LEU A 207 -6.54 12.06 -11.93
CA LEU A 207 -5.92 10.77 -12.27
C LEU A 207 -4.56 10.62 -11.58
N LEU A 208 -3.83 11.72 -11.42
CA LEU A 208 -2.58 11.69 -10.68
C LEU A 208 -2.86 11.43 -9.18
N ASP A 209 -3.88 12.03 -8.56
CA ASP A 209 -4.31 11.71 -7.19
C ASP A 209 -4.65 10.21 -7.05
N GLN A 210 -5.44 9.65 -7.98
CA GLN A 210 -5.78 8.22 -8.00
C GLN A 210 -4.56 7.32 -8.15
N ARG A 211 -3.60 7.70 -9.02
CA ARG A 211 -2.32 6.99 -9.17
C ARG A 211 -1.57 6.93 -7.85
N ASP A 212 -1.45 8.06 -7.17
CA ASP A 212 -0.66 8.15 -5.94
C ASP A 212 -1.29 7.34 -4.80
N GLN A 213 -2.63 7.31 -4.73
CA GLN A 213 -3.37 6.45 -3.81
C GLN A 213 -3.11 4.95 -4.09
N LEU A 214 -3.17 4.52 -5.35
CA LEU A 214 -2.87 3.14 -5.73
C LEU A 214 -1.41 2.75 -5.44
N ILE A 215 -0.46 3.69 -5.64
CA ILE A 215 0.94 3.49 -5.27
C ILE A 215 1.06 3.29 -3.76
N LEU A 216 0.36 4.08 -2.94
CA LEU A 216 0.40 3.96 -1.48
C LEU A 216 -0.19 2.63 -1.00
N GLU A 217 -1.31 2.19 -1.60
CA GLU A 217 -1.90 0.87 -1.33
C GLU A 217 -0.97 -0.28 -1.74
N LEU A 218 -0.22 -0.12 -2.82
CA LEU A 218 0.78 -1.10 -3.24
C LEU A 218 1.97 -1.13 -2.28
N ALA A 219 2.44 0.03 -1.85
CA ALA A 219 3.53 0.19 -0.88
C ALA A 219 3.20 -0.48 0.47
N GLU A 220 1.94 -0.47 0.91
CA GLU A 220 1.54 -1.21 2.12
C GLU A 220 1.83 -2.72 2.01
N ILE A 221 1.75 -3.28 0.80
CA ILE A 221 1.84 -4.72 0.58
C ILE A 221 3.28 -5.15 0.27
N VAL A 222 4.01 -4.39 -0.54
CA VAL A 222 5.33 -4.75 -1.04
C VAL A 222 6.23 -3.52 -1.17
N ASP A 223 7.52 -3.72 -0.90
CA ASP A 223 8.59 -2.73 -1.10
C ASP A 223 8.68 -2.31 -2.58
N ILE A 224 8.45 -1.02 -2.86
CA ILE A 224 8.44 -0.48 -4.23
C ILE A 224 9.35 0.74 -4.40
N SER A 225 9.95 0.83 -5.58
CA SER A 225 10.61 2.03 -6.08
C SER A 225 9.78 2.65 -7.20
N VAL A 226 9.53 3.95 -7.10
CA VAL A 226 8.72 4.72 -8.08
C VAL A 226 9.60 5.76 -8.76
N LEU A 227 9.58 5.77 -10.09
CA LEU A 227 10.27 6.74 -10.92
C LEU A 227 9.26 7.42 -11.86
N GLU A 228 9.10 8.73 -11.77
CA GLU A 228 8.27 9.51 -12.69
C GLU A 228 9.06 9.84 -13.96
N ARG A 229 8.42 9.71 -15.13
CA ARG A 229 9.00 9.99 -16.45
C ARG A 229 8.49 11.31 -17.02
N ASP A 230 9.18 11.83 -18.03
CA ASP A 230 8.85 13.10 -18.70
C ASP A 230 7.43 13.13 -19.27
N ASN A 231 6.89 11.98 -19.68
CA ASN A 231 5.52 11.83 -20.20
C ASN A 231 4.44 11.75 -19.10
N ARG A 232 4.79 12.04 -17.84
CA ARG A 232 3.98 11.94 -16.61
C ARG A 232 3.51 10.53 -16.23
N THR A 233 4.00 9.50 -16.91
CA THR A 233 3.80 8.11 -16.46
C THR A 233 4.79 7.78 -15.34
N VAL A 234 4.47 6.77 -14.52
CA VAL A 234 5.41 6.22 -13.55
C VAL A 234 5.89 4.84 -13.97
N GLN A 235 7.16 4.58 -13.70
CA GLN A 235 7.72 3.25 -13.64
C GLN A 235 7.75 2.80 -12.17
N ILE A 236 7.27 1.60 -11.90
CA ILE A 236 7.28 0.98 -10.57
C ILE A 236 8.14 -0.26 -10.63
N SER A 237 9.05 -0.43 -9.67
CA SER A 237 9.95 -1.58 -9.60
C SER A 237 9.95 -2.20 -8.21
N ILE A 238 10.11 -3.52 -8.13
CA ILE A 238 10.37 -4.26 -6.88
C ILE A 238 11.76 -4.87 -6.99
N ASN A 239 12.64 -4.62 -6.02
CA ASN A 239 14.04 -5.08 -6.05
C ASN A 239 14.80 -4.75 -7.34
N GLY A 240 14.52 -3.58 -7.92
CA GLY A 240 15.14 -3.13 -9.18
C GLY A 240 14.57 -3.75 -10.45
N PHE A 241 13.61 -4.67 -10.36
CA PHE A 241 12.90 -5.21 -11.53
C PHE A 241 11.59 -4.44 -11.77
N SER A 242 11.41 -3.91 -12.98
CA SER A 242 10.24 -3.11 -13.32
C SER A 242 8.98 -3.97 -13.44
N ILE A 243 7.95 -3.64 -12.67
CA ILE A 243 6.65 -4.33 -12.65
C ILE A 243 5.54 -3.54 -13.33
N VAL A 244 5.69 -2.22 -13.41
CA VAL A 244 4.84 -1.34 -14.20
C VAL A 244 5.76 -0.41 -14.96
N ASP A 245 5.60 -0.35 -16.28
CA ASP A 245 6.30 0.59 -17.14
C ASP A 245 5.30 1.17 -18.15
N GLY A 246 4.84 2.39 -17.88
CA GLY A 246 3.77 3.01 -18.66
C GLY A 246 2.51 2.15 -18.58
N GLU A 247 2.06 1.63 -19.72
CA GLU A 247 0.86 0.80 -19.85
C GLU A 247 1.15 -0.71 -19.71
N GLN A 248 2.42 -1.10 -19.65
CA GLN A 248 2.82 -2.50 -19.51
C GLN A 248 2.97 -2.86 -18.03
N TRP A 249 2.61 -4.09 -17.68
CA TRP A 249 2.79 -4.62 -16.34
C TRP A 249 3.20 -6.09 -16.35
N ILE A 250 3.87 -6.51 -15.28
CA ILE A 250 4.35 -7.89 -15.10
C ILE A 250 3.79 -8.45 -13.80
N ALA A 251 3.07 -9.57 -13.90
CA ALA A 251 2.47 -10.24 -12.77
C ALA A 251 3.51 -10.88 -11.83
N LEU A 252 3.15 -10.99 -10.56
CA LEU A 252 3.75 -11.91 -9.60
C LEU A 252 2.96 -13.23 -9.56
N GLN A 253 3.60 -14.31 -9.13
CA GLN A 253 2.97 -15.61 -8.95
C GLN A 253 3.30 -16.16 -7.56
N ALA A 254 2.30 -16.79 -6.94
CA ALA A 254 2.50 -17.59 -5.74
C ALA A 254 2.79 -19.04 -6.18
N VAL A 255 4.00 -19.53 -5.95
CA VAL A 255 4.45 -20.85 -6.36
C VAL A 255 4.74 -21.69 -5.14
N LYS A 256 4.23 -22.93 -5.14
CA LYS A 256 4.44 -23.87 -4.06
C LYS A 256 5.85 -24.45 -4.11
N ASP A 257 6.59 -24.35 -3.02
CA ASP A 257 7.89 -24.99 -2.87
C ASP A 257 7.70 -26.48 -2.51
N PRO A 258 8.29 -27.42 -3.27
CA PRO A 258 8.17 -28.86 -3.00
C PRO A 258 8.76 -29.29 -1.66
N SER A 259 9.67 -28.51 -1.07
CA SER A 259 10.39 -28.89 0.15
C SER A 259 9.55 -28.75 1.42
N ASP A 260 8.72 -27.71 1.50
CA ASP A 260 7.91 -27.39 2.68
C ASP A 260 6.42 -27.27 2.41
N ASN A 261 6.01 -27.42 1.13
CA ASN A 261 4.63 -27.34 0.68
C ASN A 261 3.99 -25.95 0.89
N MET A 262 4.80 -24.90 1.07
CA MET A 262 4.38 -23.51 1.28
C MET A 262 4.52 -22.69 -0.01
N LEU A 263 3.75 -21.61 -0.12
CA LEU A 263 3.74 -20.68 -1.25
C LEU A 263 4.80 -19.61 -1.08
N TYR A 264 5.60 -19.37 -2.10
CA TYR A 264 6.52 -18.24 -2.15
C TYR A 264 6.21 -17.38 -3.38
N VAL A 265 6.63 -16.12 -3.32
CA VAL A 265 6.40 -15.18 -4.40
C VAL A 265 7.50 -15.33 -5.44
N HIS A 266 7.12 -15.46 -6.70
CA HIS A 266 8.00 -15.61 -7.86
C HIS A 266 7.62 -14.59 -8.93
N TRP A 267 8.60 -14.24 -9.75
CA TRP A 267 8.36 -13.50 -10.99
C TRP A 267 7.63 -14.38 -12.00
N SER A 268 6.50 -13.91 -12.55
CA SER A 268 5.78 -14.68 -13.58
C SER A 268 6.60 -14.94 -14.84
N VAL A 269 7.50 -14.00 -15.17
CA VAL A 269 8.30 -14.02 -16.41
C VAL A 269 9.55 -14.90 -16.34
N THR A 270 10.27 -14.87 -15.21
CA THR A 270 11.53 -15.64 -15.06
C THR A 270 11.34 -16.92 -14.24
N GLY A 271 10.24 -17.04 -13.49
CA GLY A 271 10.02 -18.10 -12.52
C GLY A 271 10.97 -18.04 -11.31
N GLN A 272 11.82 -17.01 -11.21
CA GLN A 272 12.74 -16.87 -10.09
C GLN A 272 12.01 -16.42 -8.83
N LYS A 273 12.43 -16.97 -7.68
CA LYS A 273 11.91 -16.59 -6.37
C LYS A 273 12.24 -15.12 -6.10
N LEU A 274 11.22 -14.35 -5.75
CA LEU A 274 11.33 -12.95 -5.36
C LEU A 274 11.60 -12.86 -3.85
N ASN A 275 12.71 -12.22 -3.48
CA ASN A 275 13.03 -11.98 -2.08
C ASN A 275 12.40 -10.68 -1.60
N ILE A 276 11.26 -10.75 -0.90
CA ILE A 276 10.54 -9.56 -0.43
C ILE A 276 11.10 -9.13 0.93
N THR A 277 11.61 -7.91 1.02
CA THR A 277 12.30 -7.35 2.19
C THR A 277 11.41 -6.54 3.11
N ASN A 278 10.39 -5.88 2.57
CA ASN A 278 9.47 -5.02 3.32
C ASN A 278 8.03 -5.12 2.80
N GLY A 279 7.10 -4.45 3.50
CA GLY A 279 5.67 -4.53 3.21
C GLY A 279 4.98 -5.70 3.90
N ARG A 280 3.65 -5.72 3.81
CA ARG A 280 2.79 -6.75 4.40
C ARG A 280 3.17 -8.16 3.95
N LEU A 281 3.53 -8.36 2.67
CA LEU A 281 3.97 -9.66 2.16
C LEU A 281 5.21 -10.19 2.89
N ALA A 282 6.22 -9.34 3.14
CA ALA A 282 7.38 -9.72 3.94
C ALA A 282 6.96 -10.11 5.36
N GLY A 283 6.09 -9.32 5.99
CA GLY A 283 5.60 -9.60 7.34
C GLY A 283 4.84 -10.91 7.46
N VAL A 284 4.00 -11.25 6.47
CA VAL A 284 3.28 -12.53 6.42
C VAL A 284 4.25 -13.71 6.23
N LEU A 285 5.22 -13.58 5.33
CA LEU A 285 6.24 -14.62 5.11
C LEU A 285 7.09 -14.84 6.37
N GLU A 286 7.56 -13.77 7.02
CA GLU A 286 8.30 -13.83 8.28
C GLU A 286 7.47 -14.45 9.40
N ALA A 287 6.20 -14.04 9.52
CA ALA A 287 5.29 -14.62 10.50
C ALA A 287 5.12 -16.12 10.30
N ARG A 288 4.92 -16.57 9.06
CA ARG A 288 4.72 -17.98 8.73
C ARG A 288 6.00 -18.81 8.93
N ASP A 289 7.13 -18.31 8.43
CA ASP A 289 8.35 -19.12 8.26
C ASP A 289 9.32 -19.01 9.44
N GLN A 290 9.24 -17.93 10.23
CA GLN A 290 10.12 -17.70 11.37
C GLN A 290 9.35 -17.69 12.69
N LEU A 291 8.30 -16.87 12.79
CA LEU A 291 7.60 -16.67 14.07
C LEU A 291 6.76 -17.88 14.45
N VAL A 292 5.70 -18.17 13.70
CA VAL A 292 4.78 -19.30 13.97
C VAL A 292 5.53 -20.63 13.92
N LYS A 293 6.43 -20.80 12.96
CA LYS A 293 7.29 -21.99 12.88
C LYS A 293 8.20 -22.15 14.11
N GLY A 294 8.62 -21.06 14.75
CA GLY A 294 9.42 -21.11 15.98
C GLY A 294 8.64 -21.62 17.20
N TYR A 295 7.30 -21.58 17.15
CA TYR A 295 6.42 -22.13 18.19
C TYR A 295 5.93 -23.56 17.89
N LEU A 296 6.18 -24.09 16.69
CA LEU A 296 5.83 -25.45 16.27
C LEU A 296 6.93 -26.45 16.61
#